data_AF-A0AAD3ZEB9-F1
#
_entry.id   AF-A0AAD3ZEB9-F1
#
_cell.length_a   1.000
_cell.length_b   1.000
_cell.length_c   1.000
_cell.angle_alpha   90.00
_cell.angle_beta   90.00
_cell.angle_gamma   90.00
#
_symmetry.space_group_name_H-M   'P 1'
#
loop_
_entity.id
_entity.type
_entity.pdbx_description
1 polymer ?
#
loop_
_entity_poly.entity_id
_entity_poly.type
_entity_poly.pdbx_seq_one_letter_code
_entity_poly.pdbx_strand_id
1 'polypeptide(L)'
;MIQFREPIDEKRRDELLDAIAKKIKQYGLAVPAIFFLEMNKPFSYIGGQAMHFFAPVVGVFFETFEDYAYFFDDRQNVELLIQRIEAIAMEEEEEKRQRKALKETSRKRKAEASMLDDALKMEPDGKAPDNGGN
;
A
#
# COMPACT_ATOMS: atom_id res chain seq x y z
N MET A 1 30.32 31.74 7.27
CA MET A 1 29.95 30.94 8.46
C MET A 1 29.13 29.77 7.96
N ILE A 2 29.57 28.53 8.21
CA ILE A 2 28.78 27.34 7.89
C ILE A 2 27.57 27.37 8.82
N GLN A 3 26.36 27.55 8.29
CA GLN A 3 25.15 27.43 9.08
C GLN A 3 24.92 25.95 9.37
N PHE A 4 25.14 25.53 10.60
CA PHE A 4 24.62 24.25 11.08
C PHE A 4 23.10 24.42 11.19
N ARG A 5 22.34 23.78 10.30
CA ARG A 5 20.89 23.70 10.43
C ARG A 5 20.54 22.67 11.51
N GLU A 6 19.52 22.99 12.30
CA GLU A 6 19.03 22.17 13.41
C GLU A 6 18.44 20.84 12.88
N PRO A 7 18.50 19.75 13.67
CA PRO A 7 17.79 18.51 13.33
C PRO A 7 16.29 18.75 13.14
N ILE A 8 15.65 17.97 12.25
CA ILE A 8 14.20 18.06 12.02
C ILE A 8 13.42 17.74 13.30
N ASP A 9 12.34 18.49 13.56
CA ASP A 9 11.45 18.18 14.67
C ASP A 9 10.58 16.94 14.40
N GLU A 10 9.94 16.40 15.43
CA GLU A 10 9.12 15.19 15.32
C GLU A 10 7.96 15.36 14.35
N LYS A 11 7.35 16.56 14.33
CA LYS A 11 6.23 16.86 13.44
C LYS A 11 6.67 16.78 11.98
N ARG A 12 7.82 17.39 11.67
CA ARG A 12 8.39 17.40 10.32
C ARG A 12 8.84 16.00 9.90
N ARG A 13 9.44 15.23 10.80
CA ARG A 13 9.75 13.81 10.58
C ARG A 13 8.49 13.05 10.18
N ASP A 14 7.40 13.21 10.91
CA ASP A 14 6.15 12.48 10.65
C ASP A 14 5.51 12.89 9.33
N GLU A 15 5.56 14.19 8.98
CA GLU A 15 5.13 14.69 7.67
C GLU A 15 5.92 14.04 6.53
N LEU A 16 7.24 13.96 6.66
CA LEU A 16 8.12 13.33 5.65
C LEU A 16 7.85 11.83 5.55
N LEU A 17 7.74 11.14 6.68
CA LEU A 17 7.43 9.72 6.74
C LEU A 17 6.14 9.39 5.99
N ASP A 18 5.07 10.12 6.27
CA ASP A 18 3.78 9.91 5.62
C ASP A 18 3.83 10.30 4.12
N ALA A 19 4.54 11.36 3.77
CA ALA A 19 4.69 11.78 2.38
C ALA A 19 5.42 10.73 1.54
N ILE A 20 6.53 10.19 2.06
CA ILE A 20 7.33 9.15 1.39
C ILE A 20 6.50 7.86 1.26
N ALA A 21 5.89 7.41 2.36
CA ALA A 21 5.10 6.18 2.37
C ALA A 21 3.90 6.26 1.39
N LYS A 22 3.21 7.41 1.32
CA LYS A 22 2.13 7.65 0.34
C LYS A 22 2.63 7.58 -1.10
N LYS A 23 3.80 8.12 -1.40
CA LYS A 23 4.40 8.04 -2.74
C LYS A 23 4.74 6.59 -3.11
N ILE A 24 5.36 5.85 -2.19
CA ILE A 24 5.69 4.43 -2.41
C ILE A 24 4.42 3.61 -2.67
N LYS A 25 3.35 3.86 -1.89
CA LYS A 25 2.02 3.26 -2.13
C LYS A 25 1.48 3.61 -3.52
N GLN A 26 1.51 4.90 -3.88
CA GLN A 26 0.99 5.39 -5.16
C GLN A 26 1.64 4.67 -6.37
N TYR A 27 2.93 4.34 -6.28
CA TYR A 27 3.66 3.64 -7.33
C TYR A 27 3.63 2.11 -7.22
N GLY A 28 3.02 1.54 -6.17
CA GLY A 28 2.99 0.08 -5.95
C GLY A 28 4.36 -0.52 -5.63
N LEU A 29 5.25 0.27 -5.00
CA LEU A 29 6.65 -0.10 -4.77
C LEU A 29 6.94 -0.54 -3.33
N ALA A 30 5.93 -0.91 -2.54
CA ALA A 30 6.10 -1.22 -1.12
C ALA A 30 7.18 -2.29 -0.86
N VAL A 31 7.08 -3.45 -1.52
CA VAL A 31 8.03 -4.57 -1.37
C VAL A 31 9.47 -4.20 -1.79
N PRO A 32 9.73 -3.68 -3.00
CA PRO A 32 11.08 -3.29 -3.38
C PRO A 32 11.63 -2.12 -2.54
N ALA A 33 10.78 -1.21 -2.04
CA ALA A 33 11.20 -0.13 -1.16
C ALA A 33 11.64 -0.66 0.21
N ILE A 34 10.86 -1.55 0.85
CA ILE A 34 11.23 -2.19 2.13
C ILE A 34 12.58 -2.90 1.98
N PHE A 35 12.73 -3.71 0.93
CA PHE A 35 13.99 -4.43 0.67
C PHE A 35 15.18 -3.47 0.51
N PHE A 36 15.03 -2.41 -0.29
CA PHE A 36 16.07 -1.40 -0.47
C PHE A 36 16.42 -0.71 0.85
N LEU A 37 15.42 -0.31 1.64
CA LEU A 37 15.63 0.38 2.91
C LEU A 37 16.31 -0.53 3.93
N GLU A 38 15.92 -1.80 4.06
CA GLU A 38 16.57 -2.77 4.95
C GLU A 38 18.05 -3.02 4.57
N MET A 39 18.34 -3.15 3.27
CA MET A 39 19.72 -3.29 2.79
C MET A 39 20.58 -2.06 3.10
N ASN A 40 19.99 -0.86 3.04
CA ASN A 40 20.71 0.41 3.17
C ASN A 40 20.69 1.00 4.59
N LYS A 41 19.91 0.43 5.50
CA LYS A 41 19.80 0.79 6.91
C LYS A 41 21.12 0.97 7.69
N PRO A 42 22.17 0.14 7.50
CA PRO A 42 23.47 0.38 8.17
C PRO A 42 24.20 1.62 7.62
N PHE A 43 23.83 2.12 6.44
CA PHE A 43 24.46 3.27 5.81
C PHE A 43 23.85 4.62 6.22
N SER A 44 22.76 4.64 6.99
CA SER A 44 22.20 5.90 7.56
C SER A 44 23.26 6.71 8.30
N TYR A 45 24.20 6.05 9.01
CA TYR A 45 25.30 6.74 9.70
C TYR A 45 26.40 7.28 8.76
N ILE A 46 26.54 6.72 7.56
CA ILE A 46 27.52 7.15 6.54
C ILE A 46 26.89 8.25 5.64
N GLY A 47 25.57 8.40 5.70
CA GLY A 47 24.78 9.45 5.05
C GLY A 47 25.31 10.84 5.36
N GLY A 48 25.51 11.18 6.64
CA GLY A 48 25.97 12.51 7.05
C GLY A 48 27.27 12.95 6.39
N GLN A 49 28.29 12.07 6.30
CA GLN A 49 29.57 12.42 5.66
C GLN A 49 29.49 12.45 4.12
N ALA A 50 28.72 11.55 3.50
CA ALA A 50 28.49 11.57 2.06
C ALA A 50 27.64 12.79 1.63
N MET A 51 26.63 13.14 2.43
CA MET A 51 25.75 14.28 2.19
C MET A 51 26.45 15.61 2.46
N HIS A 52 27.28 15.75 3.50
CA HIS A 52 28.11 16.95 3.68
C HIS A 52 29.05 17.20 2.50
N PHE A 53 29.54 16.14 1.88
CA PHE A 53 30.37 16.23 0.67
C PHE A 53 29.56 16.68 -0.57
N PHE A 54 28.31 16.22 -0.75
CA PHE A 54 27.47 16.57 -1.89
C PHE A 54 26.51 17.77 -1.67
N ALA A 55 26.36 18.26 -0.44
CA ALA A 55 25.48 19.36 -0.06
C ALA A 55 25.67 20.65 -0.89
N PRO A 56 26.90 21.10 -1.24
CA PRO A 56 27.09 22.30 -2.05
C PRO A 56 26.54 22.18 -3.48
N VAL A 57 26.40 20.96 -3.99
CA VAL A 57 25.90 20.70 -5.35
C VAL A 57 24.40 20.50 -5.34
N VAL A 58 23.87 19.75 -4.38
CA VAL A 58 22.43 19.42 -4.31
C VAL A 58 21.60 20.59 -3.76
N GLY A 59 22.13 21.36 -2.81
CA GLY A 59 21.44 22.52 -2.21
C GLY A 59 21.19 23.67 -3.17
N VAL A 60 21.91 23.72 -4.31
CA VAL A 60 21.66 24.71 -5.39
C VAL A 60 20.43 24.34 -6.23
N PHE A 61 20.05 23.07 -6.28
CA PHE A 61 18.92 22.59 -7.08
C PHE A 61 17.67 22.25 -6.24
N PHE A 62 17.82 22.03 -4.93
CA PHE A 62 16.72 21.60 -4.06
C PHE A 62 16.82 22.22 -2.65
N GLU A 63 16.07 23.31 -2.38
CA GLU A 63 15.94 23.87 -1.02
C GLU A 63 15.30 22.88 -0.01
N THR A 64 14.51 21.92 -0.51
CA THR A 64 13.75 20.95 0.30
C THR A 64 14.49 19.65 0.59
N PHE A 65 15.71 19.45 0.07
CA PHE A 65 16.39 18.14 0.15
C PHE A 65 17.05 17.86 1.50
N GLU A 66 17.37 18.91 2.26
CA GLU A 66 18.04 18.77 3.56
C GLU A 66 17.18 18.06 4.60
N ASP A 67 15.88 18.35 4.66
CA ASP A 67 14.94 17.66 5.55
C ASP A 67 14.93 16.14 5.30
N TYR A 68 14.98 15.73 4.02
CA TYR A 68 15.09 14.32 3.66
C TYR A 68 16.45 13.76 4.05
N ALA A 69 17.54 14.53 3.91
CA ALA A 69 18.87 14.12 4.34
C ALA A 69 18.91 13.85 5.85
N TYR A 70 18.46 14.83 6.66
CA TYR A 70 18.35 14.68 8.11
C TYR A 70 17.44 13.53 8.49
N PHE A 71 16.34 13.31 7.76
CA PHE A 71 15.47 12.16 7.96
C PHE A 71 16.22 10.84 7.76
N PHE A 72 16.96 10.67 6.66
CA PHE A 72 17.63 9.41 6.31
C PHE A 72 18.94 9.14 7.09
N ASP A 73 19.54 10.17 7.67
CA ASP A 73 20.73 10.06 8.54
C ASP A 73 20.41 9.33 9.85
N ASP A 74 19.17 9.43 10.35
CA ASP A 74 18.74 8.68 11.53
C ASP A 74 18.19 7.30 11.14
N ARG A 75 18.88 6.26 11.60
CA ARG A 75 18.46 4.87 11.44
C ARG A 75 17.07 4.59 12.01
N GLN A 76 16.66 5.28 13.08
CA GLN A 76 15.33 5.14 13.67
C GLN A 76 14.24 5.66 12.73
N ASN A 77 14.49 6.75 12.00
CA ASN A 77 13.55 7.26 11.01
C ASN A 77 13.38 6.30 9.82
N VAL A 78 14.47 5.66 9.40
CA VAL A 78 14.43 4.61 8.37
C VAL A 78 13.61 3.40 8.84
N GLU A 79 13.79 2.97 10.09
CA GLU A 79 12.97 1.92 10.71
C GLU A 79 11.48 2.30 10.71
N LEU A 80 11.15 3.51 11.20
CA LEU A 80 9.77 4.00 11.23
C LEU A 80 9.15 4.05 9.82
N LEU A 81 9.93 4.44 8.81
CA LEU A 81 9.47 4.44 7.42
C LEU A 81 9.19 3.03 6.91
N ILE A 82 10.06 2.06 7.20
CA ILE A 82 9.86 0.65 6.81
C ILE A 82 8.54 0.12 7.41
N GLN A 83 8.36 0.28 8.72
CA GLN A 83 7.15 -0.16 9.42
C GLN A 83 5.88 0.50 8.85
N ARG A 84 5.96 1.79 8.48
CA ARG A 84 4.84 2.49 7.86
C ARG A 84 4.48 1.91 6.50
N ILE A 85 5.48 1.62 5.66
CA ILE A 85 5.28 1.03 4.33
C ILE A 85 4.68 -0.39 4.47
N GLU A 86 5.16 -1.18 5.43
CA GLU A 86 4.62 -2.51 5.73
C GLU A 86 3.14 -2.45 6.12
N ALA A 87 2.78 -1.57 7.07
CA ALA A 87 1.40 -1.39 7.50
C ALA A 87 0.46 -1.05 6.32
N ILE A 88 0.88 -0.12 5.47
CA ILE A 88 0.12 0.27 4.27
C ILE A 88 -0.02 -0.89 3.29
N ALA A 89 1.04 -1.68 3.09
CA ALA A 89 1.01 -2.83 2.19
C ALA A 89 0.04 -3.92 2.70
N MET A 90 0.06 -4.16 4.01
CA MET A 90 -0.87 -5.08 4.66
C MET A 90 -2.33 -4.63 4.51
N GLU A 91 -2.62 -3.35 4.76
CA GLU A 91 -3.94 -2.75 4.55
C GLU A 91 -4.42 -2.95 3.09
N GLU A 92 -3.55 -2.69 2.11
CA GLU A 92 -3.90 -2.83 0.69
C GLU A 92 -4.17 -4.29 0.30
N GLU A 93 -3.39 -5.24 0.81
CA GLU A 93 -3.65 -6.67 0.61
C GLU A 93 -4.98 -7.10 1.22
N GLU A 94 -5.28 -6.65 2.43
CA GLU A 94 -6.52 -6.98 3.12
C GLU A 94 -7.73 -6.43 2.36
N GLU A 95 -7.68 -5.16 1.94
CA GLU A 95 -8.72 -4.56 1.10
C GLU A 95 -8.95 -5.37 -0.19
N LYS A 96 -7.87 -5.80 -0.86
CA LYS A 96 -7.96 -6.63 -2.07
C LYS A 96 -8.62 -7.97 -1.77
N ARG A 97 -8.28 -8.62 -0.65
CA ARG A 97 -8.89 -9.90 -0.23
C ARG A 97 -10.37 -9.73 0.09
N GLN A 98 -10.74 -8.73 0.88
CA GLN A 98 -12.14 -8.41 1.21
C GLN A 98 -12.97 -8.11 -0.04
N ARG A 99 -12.44 -7.29 -0.98
CA ARG A 99 -13.09 -6.99 -2.26
C ARG A 99 -13.29 -8.24 -3.12
N LYS A 100 -12.32 -9.17 -3.14
CA LYS A 100 -12.44 -10.45 -3.86
C LYS A 100 -13.52 -11.33 -3.24
N ALA A 101 -13.50 -11.51 -1.91
CA ALA A 101 -14.50 -12.29 -1.19
C ALA A 101 -15.93 -11.76 -1.41
N LEU A 102 -16.14 -10.45 -1.30
CA LEU A 102 -17.44 -9.83 -1.55
C LEU A 102 -17.92 -10.06 -2.99
N LYS A 103 -17.02 -9.93 -3.98
CA LYS A 103 -17.34 -10.20 -5.38
C LYS A 103 -17.72 -11.66 -5.60
N GLU A 104 -17.02 -12.60 -5.00
CA GLU A 104 -17.35 -14.03 -5.09
C GLU A 104 -18.70 -14.37 -4.46
N THR A 105 -18.99 -13.87 -3.24
CA THR A 105 -20.30 -14.05 -2.60
C THR A 105 -21.42 -13.46 -3.44
N SER A 106 -21.24 -12.26 -3.98
CA SER A 106 -22.25 -11.61 -4.84
C SER A 106 -22.48 -12.37 -6.15
N ARG A 107 -21.43 -12.96 -6.75
CA ARG A 107 -21.53 -13.80 -7.96
C ARG A 107 -22.28 -15.10 -7.67
N LYS A 108 -21.97 -15.77 -6.55
CA LYS A 108 -22.68 -16.99 -6.14
C LYS A 108 -24.18 -16.75 -5.94
N ARG A 109 -24.56 -15.72 -5.17
CA ARG A 109 -25.98 -15.36 -4.97
C ARG A 109 -26.72 -15.02 -6.26
N LYS A 110 -26.07 -14.31 -7.19
CA LYS A 110 -26.66 -14.01 -8.51
C LYS A 110 -26.87 -15.27 -9.35
N ALA A 111 -25.90 -16.19 -9.34
CA ALA A 111 -26.02 -17.46 -10.03
C ALA A 111 -27.14 -18.33 -9.43
N GLU A 112 -27.21 -18.44 -8.10
CA GLU A 112 -28.26 -19.16 -7.38
C GLU A 112 -29.66 -18.59 -7.67
N ALA A 113 -29.81 -17.26 -7.65
CA ALA A 113 -31.08 -16.62 -7.99
C ALA A 113 -31.52 -16.89 -9.44
N SER A 114 -30.58 -16.82 -10.39
CA SER A 114 -30.86 -17.15 -11.80
C SER A 114 -31.30 -18.61 -11.98
N MET A 115 -30.66 -19.55 -11.28
CA MET A 115 -31.01 -20.98 -11.33
C MET A 115 -32.40 -21.24 -10.74
N LEU A 116 -32.76 -20.54 -9.65
CA LEU A 116 -34.08 -20.66 -9.03
C LEU A 116 -35.18 -20.11 -9.97
N ASP A 117 -34.95 -18.96 -10.59
CA ASP A 117 -35.86 -18.36 -11.57
C ASP A 117 -36.08 -19.27 -12.78
N ASP A 118 -35.03 -19.97 -13.24
CA ASP A 118 -35.13 -20.92 -14.34
C ASP A 118 -35.88 -22.20 -13.93
N ALA A 119 -35.68 -22.69 -12.70
CA ALA A 119 -36.39 -23.85 -12.16
C ALA A 119 -37.90 -23.60 -11.95
N LEU A 120 -38.28 -22.41 -11.46
CA LEU A 120 -39.68 -22.01 -11.29
C LEU A 120 -40.44 -21.93 -12.62
N LYS A 121 -39.76 -21.58 -13.72
CA LYS A 121 -40.34 -21.57 -15.08
C LYS A 121 -40.48 -22.98 -15.68
N MET A 122 -39.81 -23.98 -15.10
CA MET A 122 -39.83 -25.37 -15.55
C MET A 122 -40.83 -26.25 -14.81
N GLU A 123 -41.62 -25.72 -13.86
CA GLU A 123 -42.79 -26.43 -13.32
C GLU A 123 -43.67 -26.89 -14.50
N PRO A 124 -43.78 -28.21 -14.75
CA PRO A 124 -44.54 -28.70 -15.88
C PRO A 124 -46.01 -28.46 -15.60
N ASP A 125 -46.67 -27.79 -16.55
CA ASP A 125 -48.13 -27.66 -16.64
C ASP A 125 -48.75 -29.03 -16.34
N GLY A 126 -49.33 -29.16 -15.14
CA GLY A 126 -49.73 -30.43 -14.55
C GLY A 126 -50.90 -31.05 -15.29
N LYS A 127 -50.65 -31.67 -16.44
CA LYS A 127 -51.58 -32.62 -17.04
C LYS A 127 -51.18 -34.02 -16.59
N ALA A 128 -51.92 -34.49 -15.59
CA ALA A 128 -51.97 -35.90 -15.24
C ALA A 128 -52.26 -36.73 -16.51
N PRO A 129 -51.58 -37.87 -16.73
CA PRO A 129 -51.85 -38.72 -17.87
C PRO A 129 -53.30 -39.24 -17.77
N ASP A 130 -54.11 -38.85 -18.75
CA ASP A 130 -55.48 -39.34 -18.95
C ASP A 130 -55.43 -40.85 -19.23
N ASN A 131 -55.75 -41.65 -18.22
CA ASN A 131 -55.86 -43.09 -18.31
C ASN A 131 -57.24 -43.44 -18.90
N GLY A 132 -57.43 -43.11 -20.17
CA GLY A 132 -58.61 -43.46 -20.96
C GLY A 132 -58.54 -44.93 -21.38
N GLY A 133 -59.26 -45.77 -20.63
CA GLY A 133 -59.31 -47.20 -20.83
C GLY A 133 -60.15 -47.68 -22.03
N ASN A 134 -59.78 -48.89 -22.45
CA ASN A 134 -60.47 -49.93 -23.23
C ASN A 134 -60.96 -49.60 -24.64
#